data_AF-D6XAI6-F1
#
_entry.id   AF-D6XAI6-F1
#
_cell.length_a   1.000
_cell.length_b   1.000
_cell.length_c   1.000
_cell.angle_alpha   90.00
_cell.angle_beta   90.00
_cell.angle_gamma   90.00
#
_symmetry.space_group_name_H-M   'P 1'
#
loop_
_entity.id
_entity.type
_entity.pdbx_description
1 polymer ?
#
loop_
_entity_poly.entity_id
_entity_poly.type
_entity_poly.pdbx_seq_one_letter_code
_entity_poly.pdbx_strand_id
1 'polypeptide(L)'
;MHAAAHTTLTGHVFLTEWAAHAHWPGMDALLAELADRHCTVRVMGSTALSLAQVAAGRATAAAIGSFHAVDGLPALLIAREAGAVALPELPSHNQPLLLVAPGAAEETARLWRSSGAAAG
;
A
#
# COMPACT_ATOMS: atom_id res chain seq x y z
N MET A 1 4.83 -12.95 -12.13
CA MET A 1 5.12 -12.11 -10.94
C MET A 1 4.26 -12.67 -9.82
N HIS A 2 4.78 -12.71 -8.59
CA HIS A 2 4.03 -13.17 -7.42
C HIS A 2 4.29 -12.24 -6.25
N ALA A 3 3.22 -11.89 -5.53
CA ALA A 3 3.32 -11.18 -4.27
C ALA A 3 4.19 -11.98 -3.30
N ALA A 4 4.94 -11.28 -2.45
CA ALA A 4 5.84 -11.92 -1.52
C ALA A 4 5.09 -12.84 -0.54
N ALA A 5 5.74 -13.89 -0.06
CA ALA A 5 5.23 -14.75 1.01
C ALA A 5 5.43 -14.14 2.41
N HIS A 6 5.64 -12.82 2.50
CA HIS A 6 5.84 -12.13 3.77
C HIS A 6 4.57 -12.22 4.62
N THR A 7 4.75 -12.58 5.88
CA THR A 7 3.67 -12.70 6.87
C THR A 7 3.64 -11.54 7.85
N THR A 8 4.54 -10.56 7.69
CA THR A 8 4.62 -9.38 8.55
C THR A 8 5.19 -8.17 7.81
N LEU A 9 4.99 -6.97 8.38
CA LEU A 9 5.61 -5.73 7.95
C LEU A 9 7.05 -5.55 8.49
N THR A 10 7.39 -6.14 9.64
CA THR A 10 8.69 -5.97 10.29
C THR A 10 9.85 -6.37 9.38
N GLY A 11 10.84 -5.48 9.25
CA GLY A 11 12.04 -5.73 8.45
C GLY A 11 11.81 -5.71 6.93
N HIS A 12 10.60 -5.39 6.47
CA HIS A 12 10.25 -5.36 5.05
C HIS A 12 9.99 -3.95 4.53
N VAL A 13 9.70 -3.86 3.23
CA VAL A 13 9.43 -2.60 2.53
C VAL A 13 7.94 -2.33 2.45
N PHE A 14 7.55 -1.12 2.81
CA PHE A 14 6.23 -0.54 2.61
C PHE A 14 6.35 0.65 1.66
N LEU A 15 5.46 0.74 0.67
CA LEU A 15 5.45 1.84 -0.29
C LEU A 15 4.29 2.78 -0.02
N THR A 16 4.49 4.06 -0.28
CA THR A 16 3.42 5.05 -0.26
C THR A 16 3.66 6.14 -1.27
N GLU A 17 2.67 6.99 -1.52
CA GLU A 17 2.77 8.13 -2.42
C GLU A 17 2.31 9.42 -1.74
N TRP A 18 2.79 10.55 -2.23
CA TRP A 18 2.31 11.87 -1.83
C TRP A 18 0.94 12.16 -2.46
N ALA A 19 0.10 12.92 -1.75
CA ALA A 19 -1.04 13.60 -2.37
C ALA A 19 -0.53 14.88 -3.04
N ALA A 20 -0.01 14.74 -4.26
CA ALA A 20 0.75 15.76 -4.95
C ALA A 20 1.96 16.26 -4.13
N HIS A 21 1.81 17.37 -3.41
CA HIS A 21 2.88 18.01 -2.63
C HIS A 21 2.71 17.83 -1.11
N ALA A 22 1.66 17.13 -0.66
CA ALA A 22 1.30 17.03 0.75
C ALA A 22 1.08 15.57 1.18
N HIS A 23 1.24 15.32 2.48
CA HIS A 23 0.81 14.07 3.09
C HIS A 23 -0.70 13.90 2.91
N TRP A 24 -1.15 12.68 2.65
CA TRP A 24 -2.57 12.35 2.68
C TRP A 24 -3.04 12.06 4.13
N PRO A 25 -4.34 12.21 4.42
CA PRO A 25 -4.87 12.02 5.77
C PRO A 25 -4.53 10.66 6.39
N GLY A 26 -3.83 10.65 7.53
CA GLY A 26 -3.39 9.44 8.22
C GLY A 26 -2.01 8.92 7.81
N MET A 27 -1.34 9.54 6.83
CA MET A 27 0.03 9.16 6.44
C MET A 27 1.02 9.33 7.59
N ASP A 28 0.98 10.43 8.32
CA ASP A 28 1.91 10.68 9.44
C ASP A 28 1.84 9.60 10.52
N ALA A 29 0.62 9.24 10.93
CA ALA A 29 0.39 8.17 11.90
C ALA A 29 0.83 6.81 11.35
N LEU A 30 0.56 6.53 10.07
CA LEU A 30 1.02 5.30 9.42
C LEU A 30 2.55 5.22 9.40
N LEU A 31 3.25 6.31 9.05
CA LEU A 31 4.71 6.35 9.00
C LEU A 31 5.35 6.12 10.37
N ALA A 32 4.79 6.72 11.42
CA ALA A 32 5.26 6.52 12.80
C ALA A 32 5.14 5.04 13.22
N GLU A 33 3.98 4.44 13.00
CA GLU A 33 3.74 3.03 13.34
C GLU A 33 4.61 2.06 12.51
N LEU A 34 4.86 2.36 11.23
CA LEU A 34 5.77 1.57 10.40
C LEU A 34 7.22 1.68 10.89
N ALA A 35 7.65 2.87 11.30
CA ALA A 35 8.99 3.10 11.86
C ALA A 35 9.20 2.30 13.16
N ASP A 36 8.21 2.32 14.07
CA ASP A 36 8.24 1.56 15.33
C ASP A 36 8.34 0.04 15.12
N ARG A 37 7.86 -0.45 13.96
CA ARG A 37 7.94 -1.87 13.56
C ARG A 37 9.20 -2.23 12.78
N HIS A 38 10.13 -1.29 12.59
CA HIS A 38 11.27 -1.44 11.70
C HIS A 38 10.86 -1.78 10.25
N CYS A 39 9.73 -1.25 9.79
CA CYS A 39 9.28 -1.36 8.41
C CYS A 39 9.84 -0.18 7.59
N THR A 40 10.58 -0.47 6.52
CA THR A 40 11.21 0.56 5.71
C THR A 40 10.21 1.16 4.74
N VAL A 41 9.91 2.45 4.90
CA VAL A 41 9.05 3.18 3.96
C VAL A 41 9.84 3.74 2.78
N ARG A 42 9.27 3.62 1.58
CA ARG A 42 9.73 4.36 0.38
C ARG A 42 8.58 5.11 -0.25
N VAL A 43 8.87 6.32 -0.70
CA VAL A 43 7.96 7.11 -1.54
C VAL A 43 8.50 7.08 -2.96
N MET A 44 7.80 6.43 -3.88
CA MET A 44 8.34 6.16 -5.23
C MET A 44 8.09 7.31 -6.21
N GLY A 45 7.07 8.15 -5.96
CA GLY A 45 6.62 9.17 -6.90
C GLY A 45 5.81 8.60 -8.06
N SER A 46 5.31 7.37 -7.96
CA SER A 46 4.53 6.71 -9.01
C SER A 46 3.64 5.61 -8.44
N THR A 47 2.32 5.86 -8.42
CA THR A 47 1.30 4.87 -8.03
C THR A 47 1.46 3.55 -8.78
N ALA A 48 1.61 3.60 -10.11
CA ALA A 48 1.78 2.40 -10.93
C ALA A 48 3.00 1.58 -10.49
N LEU A 49 4.14 2.25 -10.29
CA LEU A 49 5.37 1.57 -9.88
C LEU A 49 5.25 0.99 -8.47
N SER A 50 4.65 1.73 -7.53
CA SER A 50 4.42 1.28 -6.16
C SER A 50 3.57 0.01 -6.08
N LEU A 51 2.44 -0.04 -6.81
CA LEU A 51 1.62 -1.25 -6.86
C LEU A 51 2.35 -2.41 -7.55
N ALA A 52 3.10 -2.14 -8.62
CA ALA A 52 3.88 -3.16 -9.33
C ALA A 52 5.02 -3.77 -8.48
N GLN A 53 5.59 -3.03 -7.52
CA GLN A 53 6.59 -3.59 -6.61
C GLN A 53 6.00 -4.66 -5.68
N VAL A 54 4.75 -4.49 -5.24
CA VAL A 54 4.03 -5.50 -4.45
C VAL A 54 3.78 -6.73 -5.30
N ALA A 55 3.29 -6.54 -6.54
CA ALA A 55 3.10 -7.64 -7.50
C ALA A 55 4.39 -8.43 -7.78
N ALA A 56 5.52 -7.73 -7.83
CA ALA A 56 6.84 -8.31 -8.08
C ALA A 56 7.50 -8.90 -6.83
N GLY A 57 6.84 -8.87 -5.66
CA GLY A 57 7.38 -9.39 -4.40
C GLY A 57 8.54 -8.57 -3.82
N ARG A 58 8.73 -7.33 -4.28
CA ARG A 58 9.80 -6.43 -3.79
C ARG A 58 9.35 -5.52 -2.64
N ALA A 59 8.04 -5.41 -2.42
CA ALA A 59 7.45 -4.75 -1.27
C ALA A 59 6.36 -5.62 -0.65
N THR A 60 6.18 -5.54 0.67
CA THR A 60 5.11 -6.23 1.38
C THR A 60 3.77 -5.56 1.15
N ALA A 61 3.75 -4.22 1.12
CA ALA A 61 2.53 -3.45 0.95
C ALA A 61 2.79 -2.10 0.28
N ALA A 62 1.72 -1.52 -0.25
CA ALA A 62 1.66 -0.17 -0.77
C ALA A 62 0.36 0.52 -0.33
N ALA A 63 0.44 1.77 0.12
CA ALA A 63 -0.71 2.62 0.39
C ALA A 63 -0.74 3.84 -0.55
N ILE A 64 -1.88 4.09 -1.16
CA ILE A 64 -2.12 5.23 -2.04
C ILE A 64 -3.22 6.07 -1.41
N GLY A 65 -2.93 7.32 -1.04
CA GLY A 65 -3.91 8.18 -0.37
C GLY A 65 -5.03 8.70 -1.27
N SER A 66 -4.78 8.78 -2.59
CA SER A 66 -5.76 9.23 -3.57
C SER A 66 -5.59 8.44 -4.86
N PHE A 67 -6.46 7.46 -5.09
CA PHE A 67 -6.35 6.57 -6.24
C PHE A 67 -6.91 7.20 -7.53
N HIS A 68 -6.12 7.16 -8.61
CA HIS A 68 -6.57 7.49 -9.96
C HIS A 68 -6.53 6.26 -10.85
N ALA A 69 -7.67 5.92 -11.46
CA ALA A 69 -7.83 4.70 -12.25
C ALA A 69 -6.87 4.62 -13.46
N VAL A 70 -6.56 5.76 -14.10
CA VAL A 70 -5.64 5.80 -15.26
C VAL A 70 -4.25 5.31 -14.88
N ASP A 71 -3.76 5.69 -13.69
CA ASP A 71 -2.40 5.36 -13.25
C ASP A 71 -2.35 4.05 -12.46
N GLY A 72 -3.39 3.77 -11.67
CA GLY A 72 -3.38 2.69 -10.69
C GLY A 72 -4.05 1.40 -11.16
N LEU A 73 -5.06 1.46 -12.04
CA LEU A 73 -5.89 0.29 -12.34
C LEU A 73 -5.13 -0.84 -13.05
N PRO A 74 -4.25 -0.57 -14.05
CA PRO A 74 -3.46 -1.64 -14.66
C PRO A 74 -2.53 -2.33 -13.66
N ALA A 75 -1.88 -1.57 -12.79
CA ALA A 75 -0.96 -2.12 -11.79
C ALA A 75 -1.71 -2.85 -10.66
N LEU A 76 -2.90 -2.37 -10.28
CA LEU A 76 -3.80 -3.06 -9.35
C LEU A 76 -4.22 -4.43 -9.88
N LEU A 77 -4.63 -4.52 -11.15
CA LEU A 77 -4.97 -5.79 -11.80
C LEU A 77 -3.79 -6.75 -11.76
N ILE A 78 -2.60 -6.31 -12.18
CA ILE A 78 -1.38 -7.13 -12.16
C ILE A 78 -1.07 -7.63 -10.75
N ALA A 79 -1.21 -6.77 -9.73
CA ALA A 79 -0.95 -7.16 -8.35
C ALA A 79 -1.95 -8.18 -7.80
N ARG A 80 -3.23 -8.04 -8.15
CA ARG A 80 -4.29 -8.99 -7.77
C ARG A 80 -4.05 -10.36 -8.41
N GLU A 81 -3.72 -10.40 -9.69
CA GLU A 81 -3.33 -11.65 -10.39
C GLU A 81 -2.04 -12.25 -9.81
N ALA A 82 -1.15 -11.44 -9.25
CA ALA A 82 0.04 -11.88 -8.53
C ALA A 82 -0.26 -12.41 -7.10
N GLY A 83 -1.51 -12.33 -6.63
CA GLY A 83 -1.95 -12.82 -5.33
C GLY A 83 -1.96 -11.77 -4.22
N ALA A 84 -1.72 -10.49 -4.52
CA ALA A 84 -1.88 -9.42 -3.54
C ALA A 84 -3.36 -9.19 -3.18
N VAL A 85 -3.61 -8.68 -1.98
CA VAL A 85 -4.93 -8.32 -1.47
C VAL A 85 -5.09 -6.81 -1.52
N ALA A 86 -6.22 -6.33 -2.03
CA ALA A 86 -6.55 -4.91 -2.10
C ALA A 86 -7.66 -4.54 -1.10
N LEU A 87 -7.53 -3.38 -0.46
CA LEU A 87 -8.51 -2.80 0.47
C LEU A 87 -8.68 -1.30 0.14
N PRO A 88 -9.85 -0.87 -0.39
CA PRO A 88 -10.95 -1.71 -0.87
C PRO A 88 -10.53 -2.58 -2.06
N GLU A 89 -11.37 -3.55 -2.42
CA GLU A 89 -11.11 -4.46 -3.53
C GLU A 89 -10.89 -3.71 -4.86
N LEU A 90 -11.72 -2.67 -5.08
CA LEU A 90 -11.61 -1.72 -6.17
C LEU A 90 -11.94 -0.32 -5.62
N PRO A 91 -10.95 0.57 -5.50
CA PRO A 91 -11.17 1.93 -5.00
C PRO A 91 -11.90 2.79 -6.02
N SER A 92 -12.79 3.65 -5.53
CA SER A 92 -13.33 4.75 -6.33
C SER A 92 -12.26 5.81 -6.61
N HIS A 93 -12.53 6.73 -7.54
CA HIS A 93 -11.63 7.85 -7.80
C HIS A 93 -11.40 8.68 -6.53
N ASN A 94 -10.14 9.04 -6.27
CA ASN A 94 -9.66 9.74 -5.07
C ASN A 94 -9.84 9.00 -3.75
N GLN A 95 -10.35 7.77 -3.75
CA GLN A 95 -10.41 6.95 -2.54
C GLN A 95 -9.02 6.39 -2.24
N PRO A 96 -8.65 6.24 -0.96
CA PRO A 96 -7.40 5.60 -0.63
C PRO A 96 -7.44 4.09 -0.92
N LEU A 97 -6.27 3.53 -1.24
CA LEU A 97 -6.07 2.12 -1.58
C LEU A 97 -4.91 1.57 -0.76
N LEU A 98 -5.15 0.46 -0.08
CA LEU A 98 -4.11 -0.41 0.45
C LEU A 98 -3.98 -1.66 -0.42
N LEU A 99 -2.76 -2.00 -0.81
CA LEU A 99 -2.43 -3.24 -1.52
C LEU A 99 -1.35 -3.99 -0.74
N VAL A 100 -1.51 -5.28 -0.48
CA VAL A 100 -0.65 -6.02 0.47
C VAL A 100 -0.44 -7.47 0.08
N ALA A 101 0.72 -8.01 0.39
CA ALA A 101 1.02 -9.45 0.32
C ALA A 101 0.03 -10.25 1.19
N PRO A 102 -0.44 -11.42 0.73
CA PRO A 102 -1.56 -12.11 1.38
C PRO A 102 -1.26 -12.49 2.84
N GLY A 103 -0.03 -12.88 3.15
CA GLY A 103 0.39 -13.26 4.50
C GLY A 103 0.41 -12.10 5.51
N ALA A 104 0.57 -10.86 5.05
CA ALA A 104 0.64 -9.67 5.90
C ALA A 104 -0.66 -8.85 5.88
N ALA A 105 -1.71 -9.34 5.21
CA ALA A 105 -2.93 -8.57 4.98
C ALA A 105 -3.65 -8.19 6.28
N GLU A 106 -3.73 -9.10 7.24
CA GLU A 106 -4.45 -8.85 8.50
C GLU A 106 -3.75 -7.81 9.39
N GLU A 107 -2.43 -7.92 9.54
CA GLU A 107 -1.61 -6.95 10.27
C GLU A 107 -1.73 -5.57 9.63
N THR A 108 -1.52 -5.50 8.32
CA THR A 108 -1.51 -4.22 7.59
C THR A 108 -2.89 -3.58 7.58
N ALA A 109 -3.97 -4.35 7.46
CA ALA A 109 -5.33 -3.83 7.49
C ALA A 109 -5.71 -3.26 8.87
N ARG A 110 -5.22 -3.84 9.97
CA ARG A 110 -5.40 -3.27 11.31
C ARG A 110 -4.69 -1.92 11.42
N LEU A 111 -3.42 -1.88 11.02
CA LEU A 111 -2.61 -0.67 11.03
C LEU A 111 -3.24 0.45 10.19
N TRP A 112 -3.70 0.10 8.99
CA TRP A 112 -4.38 1.00 8.06
C TRP A 112 -5.64 1.64 8.63
N ARG A 113 -6.42 0.90 9.42
CA ARG A 113 -7.60 1.44 10.10
C ARG A 113 -7.23 2.31 11.29
N SER A 114 -6.23 1.92 12.08
CA SER A 114 -5.83 2.68 13.27
C SER A 114 -5.14 4.01 12.94
N SER A 115 -4.49 4.12 11.78
CA SER A 115 -3.85 5.37 11.34
C SER A 115 -4.84 6.43 10.82
N GLY A 116 -6.14 6.10 10.70
CA GLY A 116 -7.14 6.98 10.08
C GLY A 116 -7.08 7.03 8.55
N ALA A 117 -6.15 6.30 7.94
CA ALA A 117 -5.94 6.27 6.49
C ALA A 117 -7.15 5.74 5.71
N ALA A 118 -7.91 4.83 6.31
CA ALA A 118 -9.10 4.24 5.71
C ALA A 118 -10.32 5.17 5.66
N ALA A 119 -10.28 6.32 6.36
CA ALA A 119 -11.40 7.25 6.49
C ALA A 119 -11.31 8.46 5.54
N GLY A 120 -10.20 8.57 4.79
CA GLY A 120 -9.98 9.59 3.77
C GLY A 120 -10.69 9.32 2.46
#